data_AF-A0A927UJ99-F1
#
_entry.id   AF-A0A927UJ99-F1
#
_cell.length_a   1.000
_cell.length_b   1.000
_cell.length_c   1.000
_cell.angle_alpha   90.00
_cell.angle_beta   90.00
_cell.angle_gamma   90.00
#
_symmetry.space_group_name_H-M   'P 1'
#
loop_
_entity.id
_entity.type
_entity.pdbx_description
1 polymer ?
#
loop_
_entity_poly.entity_id
_entity_poly.type
_entity_poly.pdbx_seq_one_letter_code
_entity_poly.pdbx_strand_id
1 'polypeptide(L)' 'MTATENKVLGYLKSKEHGERLRVMVLDLFMSRADLLRILYNLELFGYVAHINMPGDRANGDFGYIKYVWTGKGW' A
#
# COMPACT_ATOMS: atom_id res chain seq x y z
N MET A 1 -12.16 -5.97 8.19
CA MET A 1 -11.21 -4.86 8.04
C MET A 1 -10.88 -4.29 9.43
N THR A 2 -9.60 -4.25 9.80
CA THR A 2 -9.08 -3.81 11.11
C THR A 2 -8.84 -2.29 11.16
N ALA A 3 -8.65 -1.73 12.36
CA ALA A 3 -8.32 -0.31 12.52
C ALA A 3 -7.01 0.06 11.79
N THR A 4 -6.01 -0.81 11.82
CA THR A 4 -4.73 -0.60 11.13
C THR A 4 -4.86 -0.68 9.62
N GLU A 5 -5.66 -1.62 9.09
CA GLU A 5 -5.99 -1.68 7.67
C GLU A 5 -6.69 -0.41 7.19
N ASN A 6 -7.67 0.09 7.97
CA ASN A 6 -8.33 1.36 7.69
C ASN A 6 -7.36 2.55 7.71
N LYS A 7 -6.39 2.56 8.64
CA LYS A 7 -5.33 3.59 8.67
C LYS A 7 -4.49 3.57 7.40
N VAL A 8 -4.04 2.38 6.96
CA VAL A 8 -3.24 2.21 5.73
C VAL A 8 -4.04 2.62 4.49
N LEU A 9 -5.30 2.23 4.41
CA LEU A 9 -6.18 2.63 3.30
C LEU A 9 -6.45 4.14 3.29
N GLY A 10 -6.73 4.74 4.45
CA GLY A 10 -6.95 6.18 4.57
C GLY A 10 -5.71 6.97 4.13
N TYR A 11 -4.52 6.51 4.51
CA TYR A 11 -3.26 7.07 4.05
C TYR A 11 -3.14 6.97 2.51
N LEU A 12 -3.31 5.79 1.93
CA LEU A 12 -3.16 5.61 0.48
C LEU A 12 -4.22 6.36 -0.34
N LYS A 13 -5.45 6.47 0.18
CA LYS A 13 -6.53 7.25 -0.45
C LYS A 13 -6.20 8.75 -0.53
N SER A 14 -5.37 9.25 0.37
CA SER A 14 -4.88 10.64 0.33
C SER A 14 -3.74 10.86 -0.68
N LYS A 15 -3.19 9.79 -1.26
CA LYS A 15 -2.07 9.82 -2.21
C LYS A 15 -2.61 9.63 -3.62
N GLU A 16 -2.70 10.71 -4.39
CA GLU A 16 -3.30 10.73 -5.74
C GLU A 16 -2.75 9.62 -6.65
N HIS A 17 -1.45 9.38 -6.59
CA HIS A 17 -0.81 8.38 -7.44
C HIS A 17 -0.58 7.04 -6.73
N GLY A 18 -0.59 7.00 -5.39
CA GLY A 18 -0.01 5.91 -4.60
C GLY A 18 1.26 6.34 -3.88
N GLU A 19 1.95 5.42 -3.21
CA GLU A 19 3.14 5.72 -2.42
C GLU A 19 4.15 4.56 -2.42
N ARG A 20 5.44 4.88 -2.23
CA ARG A 20 6.51 3.88 -2.09
C ARG A 20 6.44 3.22 -0.73
N LEU A 21 6.64 1.89 -0.68
CA LEU A 21 6.61 1.12 0.58
C LEU A 21 7.50 1.73 1.67
N ARG A 22 8.72 2.14 1.32
CA ARG A 22 9.66 2.74 2.30
C ARG A 22 9.15 4.04 2.93
N VAL A 23 8.42 4.85 2.16
CA VAL A 23 7.86 6.13 2.64
C VAL A 23 6.69 5.84 3.57
N MET A 24 5.84 4.89 3.19
CA MET A 24 4.74 4.44 4.04
C MET A 24 5.20 3.90 5.40
N VAL A 25 6.31 3.14 5.45
CA VAL A 25 6.92 2.65 6.70
C VAL A 25 7.24 3.80 7.64
N LEU A 26 7.83 4.88 7.11
CA LEU A 26 8.19 6.07 7.87
C LEU A 26 6.95 6.84 8.32
N ASP A 27 6.07 7.17 7.39
CA ASP A 27 4.90 8.03 7.64
C ASP A 27 3.88 7.37 8.58
N LEU A 28 3.72 6.05 8.51
CA LEU A 28 2.77 5.31 9.32
C LEU A 28 3.34 4.89 10.68
N PHE A 29 4.64 5.11 10.91
CA PHE A 29 5.39 4.65 12.07
C PHE A 29 5.16 3.16 12.34
N MET A 30 5.34 2.33 11.30
CA MET A 30 5.09 0.90 11.34
C MET A 30 6.29 0.12 10.83
N SER A 31 6.48 -1.11 11.32
CA SER A 31 7.51 -1.98 10.78
C SER A 31 7.20 -2.35 9.33
N ARG A 32 8.25 -2.58 8.54
CA ARG A 32 8.10 -3.03 7.15
C ARG A 32 7.34 -4.36 7.04
N ALA A 33 7.58 -5.29 7.97
CA ALA A 33 6.92 -6.60 7.98
C ALA A 33 5.41 -6.47 8.24
N ASP A 34 5.02 -5.64 9.22
CA ASP A 34 3.61 -5.40 9.54
C ASP A 34 2.89 -4.73 8.38
N LEU A 35 3.53 -3.73 7.77
CA LEU A 35 2.97 -3.03 6.63
C LEU A 35 2.78 -3.98 5.43
N LEU A 36 3.77 -4.82 5.12
CA LEU A 36 3.66 -5.82 4.05
C LEU A 36 2.53 -6.81 4.31
N ARG A 37 2.37 -7.30 5.55
CA ARG A 37 1.28 -8.20 5.91
C ARG A 37 -0.09 -7.56 5.69
N ILE A 38 -0.23 -6.29 6.06
CA ILE A 38 -1.47 -5.53 5.88
C ILE A 38 -1.75 -5.30 4.40
N LEU A 39 -0.74 -4.85 3.64
CA LEU A 39 -0.87 -4.59 2.21
C LEU A 39 -1.23 -5.85 1.42
N TYR A 40 -0.63 -7.00 1.77
CA TYR A 40 -0.99 -8.28 1.18
C TYR A 40 -2.47 -8.62 1.42
N ASN A 41 -2.96 -8.43 2.66
CA ASN A 41 -4.36 -8.68 2.95
C ASN A 41 -5.29 -7.72 2.17
N LEU A 42 -4.94 -6.44 2.12
CA LEU A 42 -5.71 -5.43 1.37
C LEU A 42 -5.72 -5.70 -0.15
N GLU A 43 -4.62 -6.18 -0.70
CA GLU A 43 -4.49 -6.56 -2.10
C GLU A 43 -5.34 -7.79 -2.44
N LEU A 44 -5.36 -8.81 -1.55
CA LEU A 44 -6.23 -9.98 -1.72
C LEU A 44 -7.71 -9.61 -1.82
N PHE A 45 -8.14 -8.57 -1.10
CA PHE A 45 -9.51 -8.05 -1.18
C PHE A 45 -9.70 -6.98 -2.27
N GLY A 46 -8.66 -6.68 -3.07
CA GLY A 46 -8.73 -5.74 -4.18
C GLY A 46 -8.79 -4.26 -3.77
N TYR A 47 -8.40 -3.92 -2.55
CA TYR A 47 -8.37 -2.52 -2.10
C TYR A 47 -7.17 -1.73 -2.62
N VAL A 48 -6.05 -2.41 -2.72
CA VAL A 48 -4.76 -1.85 -3.17
C VAL A 48 -4.14 -2.77 -4.21
N ALA A 49 -3.19 -2.24 -4.99
CA ALA A 49 -2.39 -3.02 -5.91
C ALA A 49 -0.91 -2.66 -5.74
N HIS A 50 -0.04 -3.68 -5.76
CA HIS A 50 1.38 -3.49 -5.97
C HIS A 50 1.66 -3.24 -7.45
N ILE A 51 2.38 -2.16 -7.74
CA ILE A 51 2.84 -1.79 -9.08
C ILE A 51 4.36 -1.89 -9.07
N ASN A 52 4.90 -2.79 -9.88
CA ASN A 52 6.34 -2.90 -10.09
C ASN A 52 6.77 -1.83 -11.10
N MET A 53 7.55 -0.83 -10.66
CA MET A 53 8.14 0.13 -11.58
C MET A 53 9.51 -0.36 -12.06
N PRO A 54 9.86 -0.11 -13.33
CA PRO A 54 11.21 -0.37 -13.83
C PRO A 54 12.25 0.34 -12.93
N GLY A 55 13.24 -0.43 -12.45
CA GLY A 55 14.31 0.10 -11.61
C GLY A 55 14.03 0.10 -10.10
N ASP A 56 12.83 -0.26 -9.62
CA ASP A 56 12.57 -0.35 -8.17
C ASP A 56 13.55 -1.34 -7.50
N ARG A 57 13.74 -2.53 -8.09
CA ARG A 57 14.70 -3.53 -7.60
C ARG A 57 16.15 -3.04 -7.63
N ALA A 58 16.54 -2.23 -8.61
CA ALA A 58 17.89 -1.69 -8.72
C ALA A 58 18.16 -0.61 -7.65
N ASN A 59 17.12 0.10 -7.21
CA ASN A 59 17.18 1.13 -6.17
C ASN A 59 16.93 0.59 -4.75
N GLY A 60 16.84 -0.74 -4.58
CA GLY A 60 16.48 -1.36 -3.30
C GLY A 60 15.06 -1.01 -2.83
N ASP A 61 14.20 -0.59 -3.75
CA ASP A 61 12.81 -0.26 -3.47
C ASP A 61 11.90 -1.43 -3.83
N PHE A 62 10.88 -1.64 -3.01
CA PHE A 62 10.10 -2.89 -3.02
C PHE A 62 8.70 -2.71 -3.60
N GLY A 63 8.57 -1.73 -4.49
CA GLY A 63 7.36 -1.49 -5.24
C GLY A 63 6.55 -0.30 -4.75
N TYR A 64 5.64 0.07 -5.65
CA TYR A 64 4.73 1.18 -5.48
C TYR A 64 3.35 0.66 -5.13
N ILE A 65 2.71 1.22 -4.10
CA ILE A 65 1.39 0.81 -3.65
C ILE A 65 0.37 1.83 -4.10
N LYS A 66 -0.67 1.40 -4.79
CA LYS A 66 -1.78 2.27 -5.19
C LYS A 66 -3.10 1.79 -4.61
N TYR A 67 -3.91 2.73 -4.11
CA TYR A 67 -5.31 2.48 -3.78
C TYR A 67 -6.13 2.35 -5.09
N VAL A 68 -6.87 1.24 -5.25
CA VAL A 68 -7.55 0.91 -6.52
C VAL A 68 -9.06 0.69 -6.39
N TRP A 69 -9.61 0.65 -5.17
CA TRP A 69 -11.04 0.36 -4.99
C TRP A 69 -11.94 1.56 -5.26
N THR A 70 -12.76 1.47 -6.30
CA THR A 70 -13.63 2.54 -6.82
C THR A 70 -15.08 2.49 -6.33
N GLY A 71 -15.42 1.59 -5.41
CA GLY A 71 -16.77 1.54 -4.81
C GLY A 71 -17.89 1.08 -5.75
N LYS A 72 -17.59 0.47 -6.90
CA LYS A 72 -18.59 -0.33 -7.61
C LYS A 72 -18.59 -1.73 -6.99
N GLY A 73 -19.75 -2.13 -6.48
CA GLY A 73 -19.98 -3.50 -5.98
C GLY A 73 -19.59 -4.54 -7.03
N TRP A 74 -19.41 -5.77 -6.55
CA TRP A 74 -19.34 -6.96 -7.40
C TRP A 74 -20.48 -6.97 -8.42
#